data_AF-A0A0F2RY45-F1
#
_entry.id   AF-A0A0F2RY45-F1
#
_cell.length_a   1.000
_cell.length_b   1.000
_cell.length_c   1.000
_cell.angle_alpha   90.00
_cell.angle_beta   90.00
_cell.angle_gamma   90.00
#
_symmetry.space_group_name_H-M   'P 1'
#
loop_
_entity.id
_entity.type
_entity.pdbx_description
1 polymer ?
#
loop_
_entity_poly.entity_id
_entity_poly.type
_entity_poly.pdbx_seq_one_letter_code
_entity_poly.pdbx_strand_id
1 'polypeptide(L)'
;MHGGDAPSPIHLSPTPWTGFGHFADNPTLLCKVVHAARHGIAQENLKLLLRREAAELIGAAPEVVLVQASLLGLVAVEGQGIMRLTAEGERLLEDSPDLSPILDAVVAGVAGVAHLLLDAADKKGAIPVPADPRLTDAAAWCRDLGLLAERENVLGLTDAGHAVVARIDRRTPLWQPPAVQANPVTTEPVTLNLPPTDRVVNWINEHGGLNGCEDMVRRVCAVLPNADRRFLLFAGLSGTGKSRLAEKLAEAWAECLGVPEPERTRHFLKVPVLPDWADPSGLLGYVNILPSTPRYESTPCIDFLIRAGGDPKHPYVLCLDEMNLARVEHYLAPFLSAIDRHDAIRLHNRKDLIDPPAALPWPKNLIIIGTANMDHMGHPLPHKVLDRLFTFEFWKVDLEGWHKTQEAEIKKGKEGAADKKILDAAFRYLATIYTILEPVRQQFGYRTCDDVLRMVRNAVGPSPAVADIRKAFDHALHAKVLPKLSGPATPQMHDQLRKLLDYLKGGKMGESETKVAQMMTKGVRTISYWH
;
A
#
# COMPACT_ATOMS: atom_id res chain seq x y z
N MET A 1 18.92 -6.50 55.37
CA MET A 1 19.30 -6.04 54.02
C MET A 1 18.51 -6.87 53.02
N HIS A 2 17.29 -6.45 52.69
CA HIS A 2 16.55 -7.03 51.57
C HIS A 2 16.85 -6.15 50.36
N GLY A 3 17.49 -6.74 49.35
CA GLY A 3 17.73 -6.08 48.08
C GLY A 3 16.39 -5.82 47.39
N GLY A 4 16.05 -4.54 47.24
CA GLY A 4 14.99 -4.14 46.32
C GLY A 4 15.50 -4.31 44.91
N ASP A 5 14.84 -5.16 44.13
CA ASP A 5 15.04 -5.23 42.69
C ASP A 5 14.80 -3.85 42.09
N ALA A 6 15.78 -3.35 41.34
CA ALA A 6 15.58 -2.14 40.54
C ALA A 6 14.45 -2.42 39.54
N PRO A 7 13.47 -1.52 39.38
CA PRO A 7 12.35 -1.76 38.48
C PRO A 7 12.85 -1.92 37.04
N SER A 8 12.37 -2.95 36.35
CA SER A 8 12.70 -3.20 34.95
C SER A 8 12.29 -2.02 34.07
N PRO A 9 13.08 -1.70 33.02
CA PRO A 9 12.69 -0.67 32.07
C PRO A 9 11.41 -1.07 31.32
N ILE A 10 10.51 -0.11 31.13
CA ILE A 10 9.29 -0.21 30.33
C ILE A 10 9.71 -0.22 28.85
N HIS A 11 9.56 -1.38 28.22
CA HIS A 11 9.76 -1.54 26.78
C HIS A 11 8.44 -1.29 26.03
N LEU A 12 8.47 -0.34 25.10
CA LEU A 12 7.29 0.02 24.30
C LEU A 12 7.17 -0.92 23.10
N SER A 13 5.94 -1.35 22.80
CA SER A 13 5.67 -2.10 21.56
C SER A 13 5.90 -1.18 20.34
N PRO A 14 6.51 -1.69 19.25
CA PRO A 14 6.66 -0.93 18.00
C PRO A 14 5.33 -0.66 17.29
N THR A 15 4.27 -1.39 17.66
CA THR A 15 2.92 -1.23 17.13
C THR A 15 2.03 -0.55 18.19
N PRO A 16 1.33 0.54 17.87
CA PRO A 16 0.39 1.15 18.81
C PRO A 16 -0.75 0.18 19.10
N TRP A 17 -1.09 0.01 20.38
CA TRP A 17 -2.32 -0.66 20.78
C TRP A 17 -3.48 0.33 20.60
N THR A 18 -4.06 0.36 19.41
CA THR A 18 -5.22 1.22 19.10
C THR A 18 -6.50 0.61 19.67
N GLY A 19 -7.02 1.19 20.75
CA GLY A 19 -8.24 0.71 21.42
C GLY A 19 -8.65 1.45 22.70
N PHE A 20 -7.84 2.39 23.18
CA PHE A 20 -8.10 3.12 24.44
C PHE A 20 -9.04 4.35 24.29
N GLY A 21 -9.72 4.53 23.17
CA GLY A 21 -10.50 5.74 22.86
C GLY A 21 -11.85 5.87 23.60
N HIS A 22 -12.04 7.06 24.18
CA HIS A 22 -13.29 7.74 24.57
C HIS A 22 -14.17 7.13 25.68
N PHE A 23 -13.83 7.41 26.95
CA PHE A 23 -14.80 7.63 28.02
C PHE A 23 -14.19 8.57 29.08
N ALA A 24 -14.93 9.62 29.48
CA ALA A 24 -14.65 10.34 30.71
C ALA A 24 -14.93 9.38 31.91
N ASP A 25 -14.09 9.43 32.95
CA ASP A 25 -14.18 8.63 34.20
C ASP A 25 -13.70 7.15 34.15
N ASN A 26 -12.69 6.86 33.32
CA ASN A 26 -12.17 5.50 33.10
C ASN A 26 -11.59 4.78 34.35
N PRO A 27 -10.77 5.40 35.23
CA PRO A 27 -10.09 4.68 36.31
C PRO A 27 -11.03 4.18 37.40
N THR A 28 -12.05 4.96 37.76
CA THR A 28 -13.03 4.58 38.76
C THR A 28 -13.89 3.41 38.29
N LEU A 29 -14.23 3.36 37.00
CA LEU A 29 -14.99 2.26 36.41
C LEU A 29 -14.16 0.98 36.29
N LEU A 30 -12.87 1.08 35.94
CA LEU A 30 -11.95 -0.05 35.93
C LEU A 30 -11.76 -0.66 37.33
N CYS A 31 -11.59 0.17 38.37
CA CYS A 31 -11.52 -0.30 39.76
C CYS A 31 -12.80 -1.03 40.19
N LYS A 32 -13.97 -0.57 39.74
CA LYS A 32 -15.25 -1.24 40.01
C LYS A 32 -15.37 -2.57 39.27
N VAL A 33 -14.88 -2.66 38.03
CA VAL A 33 -14.79 -3.92 37.27
C VAL A 33 -13.92 -4.93 38.01
N VAL A 34 -12.75 -4.49 38.46
CA VAL A 34 -11.82 -5.31 39.25
C VAL A 34 -12.51 -5.79 40.54
N HIS A 35 -13.18 -4.89 41.27
CA HIS A 35 -13.89 -5.24 42.49
C HIS A 35 -15.02 -6.25 42.25
N ALA A 36 -15.80 -6.08 41.19
CA ALA A 36 -16.90 -6.96 40.83
C ALA A 36 -16.43 -8.33 40.28
N ALA A 37 -15.24 -8.40 39.68
CA ALA A 37 -14.65 -9.64 39.17
C ALA A 37 -13.96 -10.50 40.25
N ARG A 38 -13.85 -10.02 41.51
CA ARG A 38 -13.14 -10.68 42.62
C ARG A 38 -13.55 -12.12 42.89
N HIS A 39 -14.83 -12.45 42.71
CA HIS A 39 -15.37 -13.80 42.98
C HIS A 39 -15.72 -14.57 41.70
N GLY A 40 -15.34 -14.05 40.53
CA GLY A 40 -15.77 -14.57 39.23
C GLY A 40 -17.18 -14.12 38.88
N ILE A 41 -17.32 -13.40 37.77
CA ILE A 41 -18.60 -12.87 37.32
C ILE A 41 -18.80 -13.15 35.83
N ALA A 42 -20.00 -13.56 35.44
CA ALA A 42 -20.33 -13.70 34.03
C ALA A 42 -20.24 -12.33 33.34
N GLN A 43 -19.65 -12.28 32.14
CA GLN A 43 -19.42 -11.04 31.41
C GLN A 43 -20.71 -10.21 31.24
N GLU A 44 -21.86 -10.86 30.99
CA GLU A 44 -23.17 -10.20 30.87
C GLU A 44 -23.67 -9.54 32.17
N ASN A 45 -23.38 -10.14 33.33
CA ASN A 45 -23.75 -9.58 34.63
C ASN A 45 -22.90 -8.35 34.97
N LEU A 46 -21.63 -8.37 34.58
CA LEU A 46 -20.72 -7.25 34.77
C LEU A 46 -21.08 -6.06 33.87
N LYS A 47 -21.54 -6.31 32.64
CA LYS A 47 -22.12 -5.28 31.77
C LYS A 47 -23.36 -4.63 32.38
N LEU A 48 -24.25 -5.44 32.97
CA LEU A 48 -25.44 -4.92 33.66
C LEU A 48 -25.08 -4.05 34.87
N LEU A 49 -24.05 -4.43 35.62
CA LEU A 49 -23.54 -3.65 36.75
C LEU A 49 -22.98 -2.30 36.28
N LEU A 50 -22.16 -2.30 35.22
CA LEU A 50 -21.62 -1.06 34.63
C LEU A 50 -22.72 -0.13 34.11
N ARG A 51 -23.76 -0.67 33.45
CA ARG A 51 -24.91 0.13 32.98
C ARG A 51 -25.73 0.73 34.12
N ARG A 52 -25.80 0.04 35.27
CA ARG A 52 -26.52 0.52 36.46
C ARG A 52 -25.72 1.60 37.19
N GLU A 53 -24.42 1.43 37.32
CA GLU A 53 -23.57 2.33 38.10
C GLU A 53 -23.06 3.55 37.34
N ALA A 54 -23.08 3.50 36.01
CA ALA A 54 -22.77 4.62 35.15
C ALA A 54 -23.85 4.72 34.07
N ALA A 55 -24.99 5.31 34.46
CA ALA A 55 -26.16 5.48 33.59
C ALA A 55 -25.88 6.35 32.35
N GLU A 56 -24.76 7.06 32.34
CA GLU A 56 -24.27 7.90 31.24
C GLU A 56 -23.58 7.07 30.14
N LEU A 57 -23.26 5.81 30.40
CA LEU A 57 -22.68 4.89 29.41
C LEU A 57 -23.74 4.48 28.38
N ILE A 58 -23.73 5.10 27.20
CA ILE A 58 -24.65 4.80 26.09
C ILE A 58 -24.02 3.78 25.12
N GLY A 59 -24.81 2.84 24.60
CA GLY A 59 -24.37 1.97 23.50
C GLY A 59 -23.38 0.87 23.93
N ALA A 60 -22.20 0.82 23.29
CA ALA A 60 -21.19 -0.22 23.46
C ALA A 60 -20.14 0.09 24.56
N ALA A 61 -20.42 1.10 25.39
CA ALA A 61 -19.51 1.64 26.37
C ALA A 61 -19.07 0.67 27.49
N PRO A 62 -19.98 -0.12 28.11
CA PRO A 62 -19.59 -1.15 29.09
C PRO A 62 -18.65 -2.20 28.50
N GLU A 63 -18.84 -2.56 27.23
CA GLU A 63 -18.01 -3.54 26.52
C GLU A 63 -16.56 -3.03 26.35
N VAL A 64 -16.38 -1.73 26.08
CA VAL A 64 -15.07 -1.09 25.97
C VAL A 64 -14.31 -1.13 27.31
N VAL A 65 -14.98 -0.83 28.43
CA VAL A 65 -14.37 -0.87 29.78
C VAL A 65 -13.90 -2.29 30.12
N LEU A 66 -14.65 -3.32 29.74
CA LEU A 66 -14.26 -4.72 29.95
C LEU A 66 -13.07 -5.15 29.11
N VAL A 67 -13.04 -4.74 27.84
CA VAL A 67 -11.89 -4.99 26.95
C VAL A 67 -10.65 -4.29 27.49
N GLN A 68 -10.77 -3.06 27.98
CA GLN A 68 -9.66 -2.32 28.59
C GLN A 68 -9.15 -3.02 29.85
N ALA A 69 -10.04 -3.50 30.73
CA ALA A 69 -9.63 -4.26 31.90
C ALA A 69 -8.88 -5.55 31.54
N SER A 70 -9.25 -6.23 30.46
CA SER A 70 -8.52 -7.40 29.96
C SER A 70 -7.21 -7.06 29.27
N LEU A 71 -7.14 -5.98 28.49
CA LEU A 71 -5.91 -5.52 27.82
C LEU A 71 -4.86 -5.02 28.82
N LEU A 72 -5.30 -4.39 29.91
CA LEU A 72 -4.45 -4.00 31.05
C LEU A 72 -4.05 -5.21 31.92
N GLY A 73 -4.50 -6.42 31.56
CA GLY A 73 -4.20 -7.63 32.30
C GLY A 73 -4.78 -7.64 33.71
N LEU A 74 -5.87 -6.92 33.99
CA LEU A 74 -6.54 -6.87 35.31
C LEU A 74 -7.57 -7.99 35.49
N VAL A 75 -8.19 -8.41 34.39
CA VAL A 75 -9.20 -9.49 34.38
C VAL A 75 -8.96 -10.43 33.20
N ALA A 76 -9.05 -11.73 33.47
CA ALA A 76 -8.97 -12.78 32.47
C ALA A 76 -10.33 -13.48 32.30
N VAL A 77 -10.62 -13.90 31.08
CA VAL A 77 -11.81 -14.71 30.77
C VAL A 77 -11.45 -16.18 30.89
N GLU A 78 -12.05 -16.87 31.86
CA GLU A 78 -11.99 -18.33 31.98
C GLU A 78 -13.16 -18.99 31.21
N GLY A 79 -13.03 -20.30 30.94
CA GLY A 79 -14.01 -21.07 30.17
C GLY A 79 -15.46 -20.84 30.63
N GLN A 80 -16.38 -20.72 29.67
CA GLN A 80 -17.79 -20.30 29.82
C GLN A 80 -18.04 -18.79 30.04
N GLY A 81 -17.07 -17.91 29.75
CA GLY A 81 -17.31 -16.46 29.72
C GLY A 81 -17.38 -15.81 31.11
N ILE A 82 -16.77 -16.46 32.11
CA ILE A 82 -16.63 -15.94 33.47
C ILE A 82 -15.33 -15.13 33.52
N MET A 83 -15.44 -13.86 33.91
CA MET A 83 -14.29 -12.99 34.15
C MET A 83 -13.83 -13.13 35.59
N ARG A 84 -12.54 -13.40 35.78
CA ARG A 84 -11.86 -13.43 37.08
C ARG A 84 -10.68 -12.46 37.10
N LEU A 85 -10.28 -12.06 38.29
CA LEU A 85 -9.07 -11.29 38.48
C LEU A 85 -7.84 -12.11 38.08
N THR A 86 -6.89 -11.42 37.45
CA THR A 86 -5.50 -11.88 37.31
C THR A 86 -4.72 -11.57 38.60
N ALA A 87 -3.49 -12.08 38.71
CA ALA A 87 -2.61 -11.75 39.83
C ALA A 87 -2.34 -10.23 39.93
N GLU A 88 -2.32 -9.53 38.81
CA GLU A 88 -2.18 -8.07 38.72
C GLU A 88 -3.47 -7.35 39.16
N GLY A 89 -4.64 -7.89 38.82
CA GLY A 89 -5.93 -7.35 39.28
C GLY A 89 -6.18 -7.55 40.78
N GLU A 90 -5.67 -8.64 41.37
CA GLU A 90 -5.77 -8.87 42.83
C GLU A 90 -4.94 -7.86 43.64
N ARG A 91 -3.74 -7.51 43.17
CA ARG A 91 -2.87 -6.50 43.83
C ARG A 91 -3.51 -5.11 43.89
N LEU A 92 -4.41 -4.80 42.96
CA LEU A 92 -5.15 -3.53 42.96
C LEU A 92 -6.16 -3.42 44.11
N LEU A 93 -6.54 -4.54 44.74
CA LEU A 93 -7.51 -4.59 45.84
C LEU A 93 -6.87 -4.64 47.24
N GLU A 94 -5.55 -4.56 47.35
CA GLU A 94 -4.82 -4.54 48.63
C GLU A 94 -4.89 -3.17 49.33
N ASP A 95 -4.83 -3.14 50.67
CA ASP A 95 -5.00 -1.93 51.52
C ASP A 95 -3.95 -0.82 51.27
N SER A 96 -2.91 -1.11 50.48
CA SER A 96 -1.94 -0.14 49.95
C SER A 96 -1.62 -0.52 48.50
N PRO A 97 -2.41 -0.05 47.52
CA PRO A 97 -2.33 -0.54 46.15
C PRO A 97 -1.00 -0.14 45.49
N ASP A 98 -0.20 -1.12 45.10
CA ASP A 98 0.94 -0.88 44.21
C ASP A 98 0.44 -0.73 42.77
N LEU A 99 0.24 0.51 42.35
CA LEU A 99 -0.20 0.86 40.99
C LEU A 99 0.90 0.69 39.95
N SER A 100 2.15 0.43 40.33
CA SER A 100 3.31 0.42 39.42
C SER A 100 3.14 -0.50 38.20
N PRO A 101 2.65 -1.75 38.32
CA PRO A 101 2.45 -2.63 37.16
C PRO A 101 1.36 -2.15 36.20
N ILE A 102 0.32 -1.50 36.73
CA ILE A 102 -0.79 -0.96 35.95
C ILE A 102 -0.35 0.31 35.25
N LEU A 103 0.39 1.17 35.94
CA LEU A 103 1.00 2.36 35.35
C LEU A 103 1.93 1.97 34.19
N ASP A 104 2.72 0.91 34.35
CA ASP A 104 3.61 0.41 33.30
C ASP A 104 2.80 -0.13 32.10
N ALA A 105 1.71 -0.88 32.36
CA ALA A 105 0.80 -1.36 31.32
C ALA A 105 0.06 -0.22 30.58
N VAL A 106 -0.34 0.83 31.30
CA VAL A 106 -1.00 2.02 30.75
C VAL A 106 -0.03 2.83 29.90
N VAL A 107 1.21 3.02 30.36
CA VAL A 107 2.25 3.75 29.63
C VAL A 107 2.64 3.01 28.35
N ALA A 108 2.69 1.67 28.39
CA ALA A 108 2.97 0.84 27.22
C ALA A 108 1.76 0.65 26.29
N GLY A 109 0.54 0.70 26.82
CA GLY A 109 -0.70 0.33 26.12
C GLY A 109 -1.53 1.51 25.61
N VAL A 110 -1.53 2.66 26.28
CA VAL A 110 -2.36 3.82 25.90
C VAL A 110 -1.60 4.74 24.94
N ALA A 111 -2.16 4.89 23.73
CA ALA A 111 -1.60 5.77 22.71
C ALA A 111 -1.46 7.22 23.22
N GLY A 112 -0.25 7.76 23.16
CA GLY A 112 0.06 9.14 23.53
C GLY A 112 0.49 9.38 24.98
N VAL A 113 0.27 8.44 25.91
CA VAL A 113 0.67 8.60 27.33
C VAL A 113 2.19 8.68 27.48
N ALA A 114 2.95 7.74 26.90
CA ALA A 114 4.41 7.76 26.95
C ALA A 114 5.01 9.04 26.36
N HIS A 115 4.42 9.56 25.28
CA HIS A 115 4.82 10.82 24.66
C HIS A 115 4.57 12.03 25.54
N LEU A 116 3.38 12.13 26.15
CA LEU A 116 3.03 13.24 27.03
C LEU A 116 3.95 13.30 28.26
N LEU A 117 4.25 12.15 28.85
CA LEU A 117 5.13 12.06 30.02
C LEU A 117 6.58 12.42 29.66
N LEU A 118 7.08 11.96 28.51
CA LEU A 118 8.43 12.29 28.05
C LEU A 118 8.55 13.76 27.62
N ASP A 119 7.56 14.32 26.92
CA ASP A 119 7.53 15.74 26.53
C ASP A 119 7.44 16.65 27.77
N ALA A 120 6.63 16.27 28.77
CA ALA A 120 6.59 16.95 30.05
C ALA A 120 7.95 16.89 30.78
N ALA A 121 8.65 15.76 30.75
CA ALA A 121 9.96 15.61 31.37
C ALA A 121 11.04 16.46 30.67
N ASP A 122 11.06 16.45 29.34
CA ASP A 122 12.06 17.17 28.54
C ASP A 122 11.85 18.70 28.60
N LYS A 123 10.60 19.17 28.82
CA LYS A 123 10.26 20.59 29.02
C LYS A 123 10.24 21.04 30.49
N LYS A 124 11.03 20.40 31.36
CA LYS A 124 11.16 20.74 32.80
C LYS A 124 9.84 20.71 33.59
N GLY A 125 8.94 19.79 33.25
CA GLY A 125 7.71 19.53 34.00
C GLY A 125 6.57 20.51 33.68
N ALA A 126 6.51 21.07 32.47
CA ALA A 126 5.46 21.99 32.06
C ALA A 126 5.15 21.88 30.56
N ILE A 127 4.01 21.31 30.21
CA ILE A 127 3.46 21.31 28.84
C ILE A 127 2.07 21.97 28.81
N PRO A 128 1.73 22.72 27.75
CA PRO A 128 0.36 23.22 27.59
C PRO A 128 -0.61 22.04 27.41
N VAL A 129 -1.87 22.22 27.83
CA VAL A 129 -2.92 21.22 27.61
C VAL A 129 -3.05 20.95 26.10
N PRO A 130 -2.96 19.68 25.63
CA PRO A 130 -3.00 19.37 24.20
C PRO A 130 -4.35 19.73 23.56
N ALA A 131 -4.30 20.32 22.37
CA ALA A 131 -5.48 20.61 21.54
C ALA A 131 -5.96 19.40 20.70
N ASP A 132 -5.12 18.38 20.52
CA ASP A 132 -5.48 17.14 19.84
C ASP A 132 -6.35 16.27 20.78
N PRO A 133 -7.57 15.90 20.39
CA PRO A 133 -8.48 15.09 21.20
C PRO A 133 -7.86 13.78 21.73
N ARG A 134 -6.95 13.16 20.97
CA ARG A 134 -6.28 11.91 21.39
C ARG A 134 -5.29 12.15 22.54
N LEU A 135 -4.61 13.29 22.51
CA LEU A 135 -3.69 13.71 23.56
C LEU A 135 -4.42 14.33 24.74
N THR A 136 -5.59 14.94 24.53
CA THR A 136 -6.47 15.42 25.60
C THR A 136 -6.97 14.25 26.47
N ASP A 137 -7.39 13.14 25.84
CA ASP A 137 -7.81 11.93 26.57
C ASP A 137 -6.65 11.29 27.35
N ALA A 138 -5.47 11.19 26.73
CA ALA A 138 -4.27 10.68 27.38
C ALA A 138 -3.81 11.60 28.55
N ALA A 139 -3.97 12.92 28.41
CA ALA A 139 -3.69 13.88 29.47
C ALA A 139 -4.69 13.77 30.64
N ALA A 140 -5.98 13.53 30.35
CA ALA A 140 -6.98 13.25 31.38
C ALA A 140 -6.63 12.00 32.17
N TRP A 141 -6.30 10.89 31.48
CA TRP A 141 -5.80 9.66 32.09
C TRP A 141 -4.59 9.87 32.99
N CYS A 142 -3.61 10.64 32.53
CA CYS A 142 -2.42 10.94 33.32
C CYS A 142 -2.75 11.77 34.57
N ARG A 143 -3.78 12.65 34.53
CA ARG A 143 -4.23 13.40 35.72
C ARG A 143 -4.95 12.50 36.72
N ASP A 144 -5.85 11.65 36.24
CA ASP A 144 -6.65 10.78 37.11
C ASP A 144 -5.79 9.69 37.77
N LEU A 145 -4.73 9.24 37.09
CA LEU A 145 -3.71 8.35 37.65
C LEU A 145 -2.66 9.07 38.50
N GLY A 146 -2.77 10.39 38.66
CA GLY A 146 -1.87 11.20 39.46
C GLY A 146 -0.45 11.31 38.90
N LEU A 147 -0.24 11.10 37.59
CA LEU A 147 1.05 11.24 36.90
C LEU A 147 1.31 12.68 36.43
N LEU A 148 0.25 13.41 36.10
CA LEU A 148 0.27 14.83 35.75
C LEU A 148 -0.63 15.63 36.69
N ALA A 149 -0.27 16.87 36.97
CA ALA A 149 -1.09 17.83 37.69
C ALA A 149 -1.22 19.11 36.86
N GLU A 150 -2.43 19.67 36.80
CA GLU A 150 -2.68 20.92 36.09
C GLU A 150 -2.56 22.11 37.04
N ARG A 151 -1.79 23.13 36.63
CA ARG A 151 -1.73 24.44 37.29
C ARG A 151 -1.68 25.52 36.22
N GLU A 152 -2.58 26.50 36.29
CA GLU A 152 -2.60 27.66 35.37
C GLU A 152 -2.54 27.26 33.88
N ASN A 153 -3.35 26.26 33.48
CA ASN A 153 -3.45 25.79 32.09
C ASN A 153 -2.17 25.07 31.56
N VAL A 154 -1.30 24.64 32.46
CA VAL A 154 -0.08 23.89 32.18
C VAL A 154 -0.11 22.57 32.96
N LEU A 155 0.23 21.47 32.30
CA LEU A 155 0.37 20.14 32.89
C LEU A 155 1.83 19.95 33.32
N GLY A 156 2.02 19.62 34.60
CA GLY A 156 3.33 19.27 35.14
C GLY A 156 3.39 17.88 35.73
N LEU A 157 4.57 17.28 35.68
CA LEU A 157 4.81 15.94 36.24
C LEU A 157 4.73 15.97 37.77
N THR A 158 4.01 15.00 38.32
CA THR A 158 4.03 14.70 39.76
C THR A 158 5.24 13.83 40.10
N ASP A 159 5.50 13.58 41.39
CA ASP A 159 6.56 12.66 41.81
C ASP A 159 6.35 11.24 41.24
N ALA A 160 5.10 10.79 41.14
CA ALA A 160 4.72 9.54 40.49
C ALA A 160 5.00 9.56 38.98
N GLY A 161 4.71 10.67 38.31
CA GLY A 161 5.04 10.87 36.89
C GLY A 161 6.55 10.78 36.62
N HIS A 162 7.37 11.42 37.45
CA HIS A 162 8.83 11.35 37.34
C HIS A 162 9.35 9.91 37.52
N ALA A 163 8.81 9.16 38.47
CA ALA A 163 9.19 7.77 38.71
C ALA A 163 8.85 6.86 37.53
N VAL A 164 7.75 7.10 36.82
CA VAL A 164 7.35 6.36 35.61
C VAL A 164 8.25 6.72 34.43
N VAL A 165 8.51 8.00 34.20
CA VAL A 165 9.40 8.48 33.11
C VAL A 165 10.79 7.86 33.20
N ALA A 166 11.33 7.73 34.42
CA ALA A 166 12.65 7.15 34.66
C ALA A 166 12.75 5.66 34.23
N ARG A 167 11.61 4.96 34.12
CA ARG A 167 11.56 3.56 33.68
C ARG A 167 11.39 3.41 32.17
N ILE A 168 11.00 4.44 31.42
CA ILE A 168 10.76 4.31 29.97
C ILE A 168 12.10 4.17 29.23
N ASP A 169 12.25 3.09 28.44
CA ASP A 169 13.44 2.92 27.60
C ASP A 169 13.42 3.88 26.40
N ARG A 170 14.15 4.99 26.52
CA ARG A 170 14.31 6.02 25.48
C ARG A 170 14.94 5.51 24.17
N ARG A 171 15.52 4.30 24.14
CA ARG A 171 16.05 3.69 22.90
C ARG A 171 14.95 3.10 22.02
N THR A 172 13.77 2.86 22.58
CA THR A 172 12.62 2.35 21.83
C THR A 172 11.96 3.50 21.09
N PRO A 173 11.78 3.42 19.75
CA PRO A 173 11.16 4.49 18.99
C PRO A 173 9.70 4.67 19.43
N LEU A 174 9.37 5.88 19.90
CA LEU A 174 8.01 6.21 20.28
C LEU A 174 7.12 6.30 19.02
N TRP A 175 5.93 5.70 19.06
CA TRP A 175 4.94 5.82 18.00
C TRP A 175 4.51 7.27 17.81
N GLN A 176 4.92 7.95 16.74
CA GLN A 176 4.46 9.32 16.46
C GLN A 176 3.09 9.27 15.78
N PRO A 177 2.04 9.88 16.35
CA PRO A 177 0.79 10.04 15.62
C PRO A 177 1.04 10.89 14.37
N PRO A 178 0.42 10.55 13.21
CA PRO A 178 0.38 11.49 12.10
C PRO A 178 -0.30 12.78 12.60
N ALA A 179 0.29 13.94 12.31
CA ALA A 179 -0.18 15.23 12.82
C ALA A 179 -1.66 15.46 12.45
N VAL A 180 -2.56 15.33 13.43
CA VAL A 180 -3.99 15.60 13.24
C VAL A 180 -4.19 17.10 13.37
N GLN A 181 -4.15 17.82 12.25
CA GLN A 181 -4.87 19.09 12.19
C GLN A 181 -6.35 18.77 12.20
N ALA A 182 -7.00 19.01 13.33
CA ALA A 182 -8.46 18.99 13.47
C ALA A 182 -9.05 20.11 12.58
N ASN A 183 -9.22 19.83 11.29
CA ASN A 183 -10.09 20.63 10.46
C ASN A 183 -11.51 20.13 10.69
N PRO A 184 -12.48 21.02 11.00
CA PRO A 184 -13.88 20.65 11.05
C PRO A 184 -14.27 20.04 9.71
N VAL A 185 -15.09 18.99 9.75
CA VAL A 185 -15.68 18.37 8.56
C VAL A 185 -16.60 19.39 7.91
N THR A 186 -16.05 20.22 7.03
CA THR A 186 -16.80 21.03 6.09
C THR A 186 -17.32 20.11 5.00
N THR A 187 -18.65 20.13 4.82
CA THR A 187 -19.39 19.47 3.75
C THR A 187 -19.20 20.19 2.40
N GLU A 188 -17.98 20.63 2.10
CA GLU A 188 -17.64 21.08 0.75
C GLU A 188 -17.19 19.86 -0.08
N PRO A 189 -17.51 19.81 -1.37
CA PRO A 189 -17.00 18.77 -2.25
C PRO A 189 -15.47 18.89 -2.27
N VAL A 190 -14.79 17.96 -1.58
CA VAL A 190 -13.33 17.84 -1.59
C VAL A 190 -12.89 17.61 -3.03
N THR A 191 -12.52 18.68 -3.72
CA THR A 191 -11.84 18.63 -5.00
C THR A 191 -10.44 18.10 -4.74
N LEU A 192 -10.08 16.99 -5.38
CA LEU A 192 -8.73 16.45 -5.28
C LEU A 192 -7.74 17.53 -5.73
N ASN A 193 -6.83 17.89 -4.84
CA ASN A 193 -5.79 18.85 -5.15
C ASN A 193 -4.80 18.17 -6.10
N LEU A 194 -4.88 18.50 -7.38
CA LEU A 194 -3.97 18.01 -8.40
C LEU A 194 -3.03 19.14 -8.82
N PRO A 195 -1.71 18.90 -8.87
CA PRO A 195 -0.79 19.90 -9.39
C PRO A 195 -1.03 20.15 -10.88
N PRO A 196 -0.59 21.32 -11.42
CA PRO A 196 -0.69 21.61 -12.84
C PRO A 196 -0.06 20.51 -13.70
N THR A 197 -0.77 20.07 -14.73
CA THR A 197 -0.35 18.94 -15.59
C THR A 197 1.04 19.15 -16.18
N ASP A 198 1.40 20.37 -16.58
CA ASP A 198 2.73 20.65 -17.14
C ASP A 198 3.86 20.40 -16.13
N ARG A 199 3.64 20.66 -14.84
CA ARG A 199 4.63 20.36 -13.79
C ARG A 199 4.82 18.84 -13.65
N VAL A 200 3.73 18.08 -13.70
CA VAL A 200 3.76 16.61 -13.64
C VAL A 200 4.49 16.03 -14.85
N VAL A 201 4.18 16.50 -16.06
CA VAL A 201 4.83 16.05 -17.29
C VAL A 201 6.33 16.36 -17.26
N ASN A 202 6.71 17.59 -16.90
CA ASN A 202 8.12 17.97 -16.81
C ASN A 202 8.86 17.11 -15.78
N TRP A 203 8.26 16.88 -14.62
CA TRP A 203 8.87 16.04 -13.59
C TRP A 203 9.08 14.60 -14.07
N ILE A 204 8.07 14.01 -14.74
CA ILE A 204 8.16 12.65 -15.29
C ILE A 204 9.23 12.59 -16.39
N ASN A 205 9.38 13.62 -17.21
CA ASN A 205 10.43 13.67 -18.23
C ASN A 205 11.84 13.74 -17.62
N GLU A 206 11.99 14.42 -16.48
CA GLU A 206 13.28 14.55 -15.77
C GLU A 206 13.64 13.29 -14.96
N HIS A 207 12.66 12.66 -14.32
CA HIS A 207 12.86 11.59 -13.33
C HIS A 207 12.37 10.21 -13.80
N GLY A 208 11.63 10.17 -14.90
CA GLY A 208 11.00 8.99 -15.46
C GLY A 208 11.66 8.60 -16.78
N GLY A 209 12.32 7.44 -16.80
CA GLY A 209 12.77 6.79 -18.05
C GLY A 209 11.60 6.20 -18.86
N LEU A 210 10.50 6.93 -19.01
CA LEU A 210 9.28 6.54 -19.70
C LEU A 210 9.12 7.40 -20.96
N ASN A 211 9.63 6.89 -22.08
CA ASN A 211 9.63 7.62 -23.34
C ASN A 211 8.24 7.70 -23.97
N GLY A 212 7.91 8.88 -24.51
CA GLY A 212 6.69 9.12 -25.29
C GLY A 212 5.39 9.06 -24.48
N CYS A 213 5.43 9.27 -23.16
CA CYS A 213 4.24 9.18 -22.31
C CYS A 213 3.53 10.52 -22.04
N GLU A 214 4.01 11.65 -22.57
CA GLU A 214 3.48 12.99 -22.28
C GLU A 214 1.98 13.12 -22.57
N ASP A 215 1.56 12.74 -23.78
CA ASP A 215 0.15 12.75 -24.17
C ASP A 215 -0.70 11.86 -23.28
N MET A 216 -0.14 10.73 -22.84
CA MET A 216 -0.82 9.79 -21.94
C MET A 216 -1.02 10.42 -20.57
N VAL A 217 0.05 11.01 -19.99
CA VAL A 217 0.00 11.73 -18.71
C VAL A 217 -1.03 12.85 -18.76
N ARG A 218 -1.08 13.62 -19.85
CA ARG A 218 -2.07 14.69 -20.05
C ARG A 218 -3.50 14.15 -20.05
N ARG A 219 -3.76 13.07 -20.80
CA ARG A 219 -5.10 12.44 -20.84
C ARG A 219 -5.50 11.86 -19.48
N VAL A 220 -4.56 11.24 -18.76
CA VAL A 220 -4.78 10.75 -17.40
C VAL A 220 -5.16 11.91 -16.47
N CYS A 221 -4.36 12.98 -16.44
CA CYS A 221 -4.62 14.14 -15.60
C CYS A 221 -5.96 14.82 -15.92
N ALA A 222 -6.41 14.79 -17.17
CA ALA A 222 -7.70 15.36 -17.57
C ALA A 222 -8.93 14.61 -17.00
N VAL A 223 -8.79 13.32 -16.67
CA VAL A 223 -9.90 12.51 -16.11
C VAL A 223 -10.06 12.71 -14.61
N LEU A 224 -8.95 12.89 -13.90
CA LEU A 224 -8.89 12.87 -12.43
C LEU A 224 -9.69 13.93 -11.67
N PRO A 225 -10.00 15.13 -12.22
CA PRO A 225 -10.88 16.07 -11.53
C PRO A 225 -12.25 15.48 -11.17
N ASN A 226 -12.76 14.54 -11.96
CA ASN A 226 -14.04 13.87 -11.73
C ASN A 226 -13.90 12.82 -10.60
N ALA A 227 -14.45 13.12 -9.41
CA ALA A 227 -14.31 12.27 -8.21
C ALA A 227 -14.79 10.83 -8.42
N ASP A 228 -15.90 10.65 -9.11
CA ASP A 228 -16.56 9.36 -9.35
C ASP A 228 -15.85 8.51 -10.41
N ARG A 229 -14.79 9.05 -11.01
CA ARG A 229 -14.15 8.55 -12.23
C ARG A 229 -12.64 8.39 -12.10
N ARG A 230 -12.16 8.13 -10.89
CA ARG A 230 -10.74 7.92 -10.58
C ARG A 230 -10.34 6.45 -10.56
N PHE A 231 -10.98 5.66 -11.43
CA PHE A 231 -10.59 4.30 -11.72
C PHE A 231 -10.07 4.25 -13.15
N LEU A 232 -8.78 4.00 -13.32
CA LEU A 232 -8.10 3.98 -14.61
C LEU A 232 -7.64 2.56 -14.93
N LEU A 233 -7.69 2.19 -16.20
CA LEU A 233 -7.16 0.94 -16.72
C LEU A 233 -6.02 1.24 -17.68
N PHE A 234 -4.81 0.79 -17.35
CA PHE A 234 -3.67 0.77 -18.24
C PHE A 234 -3.62 -0.59 -18.92
N ALA A 235 -4.05 -0.64 -20.17
CA ALA A 235 -4.10 -1.86 -20.97
C ALA A 235 -3.08 -1.83 -22.10
N GLY A 236 -2.38 -2.93 -22.35
CA GLY A 236 -1.50 -3.00 -23.52
C GLY A 236 -0.42 -4.05 -23.38
N LEU A 237 0.58 -3.97 -24.25
CA LEU A 237 1.66 -4.95 -24.36
C LEU A 237 2.42 -5.11 -23.04
N SER A 238 2.89 -6.33 -22.77
CA SER A 238 3.78 -6.56 -21.64
C SER A 238 5.11 -5.80 -21.82
N GLY A 239 5.59 -5.19 -20.73
CA GLY A 239 6.87 -4.48 -20.72
C GLY A 239 6.88 -3.07 -21.34
N THR A 240 5.72 -2.41 -21.49
CA THR A 240 5.59 -1.01 -21.93
C THR A 240 5.66 0.03 -20.79
N GLY A 241 5.82 -0.41 -19.54
CA GLY A 241 6.00 0.49 -18.39
C GLY A 241 4.72 0.93 -17.69
N LYS A 242 3.59 0.24 -17.89
CA LYS A 242 2.27 0.56 -17.28
C LYS A 242 2.35 0.79 -15.76
N SER A 243 2.82 -0.20 -15.01
CA SER A 243 2.91 -0.10 -13.54
C SER A 243 3.97 0.91 -13.09
N ARG A 244 5.04 1.10 -13.86
CA ARG A 244 6.07 2.13 -13.61
C ARG A 244 5.53 3.54 -13.84
N LEU A 245 4.65 3.74 -14.81
CA LEU A 245 3.98 5.03 -15.02
C LEU A 245 3.04 5.35 -13.85
N ALA A 246 2.29 4.36 -13.35
CA ALA A 246 1.42 4.54 -12.18
C ALA A 246 2.22 4.99 -10.94
N GLU A 247 3.37 4.33 -10.69
CA GLU A 247 4.30 4.70 -9.63
C GLU A 247 4.84 6.12 -9.80
N LYS A 248 5.36 6.44 -11.00
CA LYS A 248 5.92 7.77 -11.28
C LYS A 248 4.88 8.88 -11.22
N LEU A 249 3.64 8.62 -11.60
CA LEU A 249 2.54 9.59 -11.44
C LEU A 249 2.29 9.88 -9.95
N ALA A 250 2.26 8.85 -9.09
CA ALA A 250 2.08 9.02 -7.66
C ALA A 250 3.20 9.87 -7.03
N GLU A 251 4.45 9.56 -7.37
CA GLU A 251 5.63 10.33 -6.92
C GLU A 251 5.58 11.78 -7.42
N ALA A 252 5.28 11.99 -8.71
CA ALA A 252 5.20 13.31 -9.32
C ALA A 252 4.12 14.17 -8.65
N TRP A 253 2.95 13.59 -8.38
CA TRP A 253 1.86 14.31 -7.73
C TRP A 253 2.21 14.67 -6.29
N ALA A 254 2.75 13.73 -5.51
CA ALA A 254 3.16 13.99 -4.13
C ALA A 254 4.24 15.08 -4.06
N GLU A 255 5.26 15.00 -4.92
CA GLU A 255 6.36 15.98 -4.95
C GLU A 255 5.91 17.37 -5.40
N CYS A 256 5.10 17.46 -6.47
CA CYS A 256 4.61 18.75 -6.95
C CYS A 256 3.73 19.47 -5.92
N LEU A 257 3.16 18.72 -4.96
CA LEU A 257 2.39 19.23 -3.83
C LEU A 257 3.24 19.44 -2.56
N GLY A 258 4.55 19.19 -2.62
CA GLY A 258 5.49 19.50 -1.54
C GLY A 258 5.68 18.39 -0.51
N VAL A 259 5.28 17.15 -0.79
CA VAL A 259 5.53 16.00 0.09
C VAL A 259 7.04 15.66 0.07
N PRO A 260 7.74 15.65 1.21
CA PRO A 260 9.17 15.34 1.26
C PRO A 260 9.46 13.83 1.14
N GLU A 261 10.70 13.49 0.82
CA GLU A 261 11.19 12.11 1.02
C GLU A 261 11.42 11.84 2.52
N PRO A 262 11.13 10.62 3.02
CA PRO A 262 10.74 9.40 2.30
C PRO A 262 9.22 9.22 2.08
N GLU A 263 8.39 10.16 2.52
CA GLU A 263 6.92 10.03 2.54
C GLU A 263 6.32 9.91 1.14
N ARG A 264 6.92 10.52 0.12
CA ARG A 264 6.48 10.40 -1.30
C ARG A 264 6.16 8.97 -1.73
N THR A 265 7.01 8.02 -1.36
CA THR A 265 6.85 6.59 -1.74
C THR A 265 5.62 5.94 -1.09
N ARG A 266 5.12 6.51 0.02
CA ARG A 266 3.94 6.02 0.75
C ARG A 266 2.61 6.39 0.10
N HIS A 267 2.62 7.27 -0.91
CA HIS A 267 1.45 7.64 -1.73
C HIS A 267 1.17 6.64 -2.85
N PHE A 268 2.03 5.63 -3.01
CA PHE A 268 1.85 4.56 -3.99
C PHE A 268 1.79 3.21 -3.29
N LEU A 269 0.78 2.42 -3.62
CA LEU A 269 0.73 1.01 -3.26
C LEU A 269 0.50 0.18 -4.51
N LYS A 270 1.44 -0.72 -4.79
CA LYS A 270 1.29 -1.74 -5.81
C LYS A 270 0.83 -3.05 -5.18
N VAL A 271 -0.31 -3.55 -5.62
CA VAL A 271 -0.86 -4.84 -5.20
C VAL A 271 -0.88 -5.79 -6.40
N PRO A 272 -0.11 -6.89 -6.39
CA PRO A 272 -0.20 -7.93 -7.41
C PRO A 272 -1.50 -8.71 -7.22
N VAL A 273 -2.34 -8.76 -8.25
CA VAL A 273 -3.55 -9.58 -8.23
C VAL A 273 -3.18 -11.04 -8.46
N LEU A 274 -3.63 -11.92 -7.57
CA LEU A 274 -3.37 -13.35 -7.68
C LEU A 274 -4.54 -14.05 -8.39
N PRO A 275 -4.28 -15.10 -9.18
CA PRO A 275 -5.32 -15.79 -9.96
C PRO A 275 -6.34 -16.54 -9.11
N ASP A 276 -6.01 -16.87 -7.85
CA ASP A 276 -6.86 -17.57 -6.90
C ASP A 276 -7.85 -16.66 -6.17
N TRP A 277 -7.78 -15.34 -6.39
CA TRP A 277 -8.70 -14.39 -5.76
C TRP A 277 -10.14 -14.61 -6.22
N ALA A 278 -10.95 -15.15 -5.32
CA ALA A 278 -12.37 -15.40 -5.53
C ALA A 278 -13.29 -14.37 -4.85
N ASP A 279 -12.75 -13.59 -3.91
CA ASP A 279 -13.50 -12.66 -3.06
C ASP A 279 -12.58 -11.49 -2.61
N PRO A 280 -13.12 -10.48 -1.90
CA PRO A 280 -12.37 -9.28 -1.53
C PRO A 280 -11.24 -9.49 -0.52
N SER A 281 -11.08 -10.68 0.08
CA SER A 281 -10.10 -10.93 1.15
C SER A 281 -8.66 -10.64 0.74
N GLY A 282 -8.32 -10.79 -0.55
CA GLY A 282 -6.98 -10.43 -1.04
C GLY A 282 -6.67 -8.92 -0.94
N LEU A 283 -7.69 -8.07 -1.01
CA LEU A 283 -7.56 -6.62 -0.86
C LEU A 283 -7.96 -6.13 0.52
N LEU A 284 -9.01 -6.66 1.11
CA LEU A 284 -9.58 -6.16 2.36
C LEU A 284 -9.26 -7.04 3.54
N GLY A 285 -8.66 -8.21 3.38
CA GLY A 285 -8.43 -9.11 4.50
C GLY A 285 -9.72 -9.77 4.98
N TYR A 286 -9.63 -10.48 6.11
CA TYR A 286 -10.75 -11.27 6.63
C TYR A 286 -10.66 -11.45 8.14
N VAL A 287 -11.77 -11.84 8.75
CA VAL A 287 -11.80 -12.21 10.17
C VAL A 287 -11.35 -13.66 10.32
N ASN A 288 -10.22 -13.87 10.97
CA ASN A 288 -9.74 -15.17 11.41
C ASN A 288 -10.36 -15.53 12.78
N ILE A 289 -11.18 -16.57 12.78
CA ILE A 289 -11.89 -17.07 13.97
C ILE A 289 -11.23 -18.30 14.61
N LEU A 290 -10.12 -18.80 14.04
CA LEU A 290 -9.42 -19.98 14.56
C LEU A 290 -8.76 -19.75 15.93
N PRO A 291 -8.15 -18.59 16.22
CA PRO A 291 -7.60 -18.33 17.55
C PRO A 291 -8.72 -18.18 18.60
N SER A 292 -8.38 -18.41 19.89
CA SER A 292 -9.31 -18.26 21.03
C SER A 292 -9.94 -16.87 21.12
N THR A 293 -9.25 -15.85 20.59
CA THR A 293 -9.79 -14.52 20.35
C THR A 293 -9.77 -14.26 18.85
N PRO A 294 -10.94 -14.04 18.21
CA PRO A 294 -11.01 -13.69 16.80
C PRO A 294 -10.13 -12.48 16.48
N ARG A 295 -9.43 -12.53 15.35
CA ARG A 295 -8.55 -11.44 14.89
C ARG A 295 -8.86 -11.09 13.45
N TYR A 296 -8.64 -9.84 13.09
CA TYR A 296 -8.69 -9.43 11.69
C TYR A 296 -7.31 -9.59 11.07
N GLU A 297 -7.25 -10.31 9.95
CA GLU A 297 -6.03 -10.42 9.14
C GLU A 297 -6.04 -9.24 8.16
N SER A 298 -5.36 -8.15 8.52
CA SER A 298 -5.29 -6.93 7.70
C SER A 298 -4.39 -7.13 6.47
N THR A 299 -4.57 -6.27 5.48
CA THR A 299 -3.75 -6.23 4.26
C THR A 299 -3.07 -4.86 4.12
N PRO A 300 -1.97 -4.76 3.34
CA PRO A 300 -1.35 -3.47 3.03
C PRO A 300 -2.31 -2.44 2.41
N CYS A 301 -3.38 -2.91 1.75
CA CYS A 301 -4.38 -2.06 1.13
C CYS A 301 -5.25 -1.36 2.19
N ILE A 302 -5.61 -2.03 3.29
CA ILE A 302 -6.34 -1.37 4.39
C ILE A 302 -5.51 -0.24 4.98
N ASP A 303 -4.26 -0.52 5.34
CA ASP A 303 -3.36 0.49 5.93
C ASP A 303 -3.19 1.69 4.99
N PHE A 304 -3.16 1.43 3.68
CA PHE A 304 -3.11 2.44 2.64
C PHE A 304 -4.39 3.27 2.54
N LEU A 305 -5.57 2.65 2.62
CA LEU A 305 -6.85 3.36 2.63
C LEU A 305 -7.03 4.22 3.87
N ILE A 306 -6.65 3.72 5.05
CA ILE A 306 -6.66 4.48 6.30
C ILE A 306 -5.75 5.70 6.18
N ARG A 307 -4.54 5.52 5.64
CA ARG A 307 -3.60 6.62 5.41
C ARG A 307 -4.15 7.65 4.43
N ALA A 308 -4.71 7.21 3.30
CA ALA A 308 -5.33 8.10 2.33
C ALA A 308 -6.46 8.92 2.94
N GLY A 309 -7.32 8.29 3.75
CA GLY A 309 -8.38 8.97 4.48
C GLY A 309 -7.89 9.98 5.52
N GLY A 310 -6.73 9.71 6.15
CA GLY A 310 -6.08 10.62 7.09
C GLY A 310 -5.36 11.80 6.43
N ASP A 311 -5.08 11.73 5.13
CA ASP A 311 -4.36 12.76 4.37
C ASP A 311 -5.14 13.19 3.10
N PRO A 312 -6.31 13.85 3.26
CA PRO A 312 -7.19 14.18 2.14
C PRO A 312 -6.60 15.22 1.16
N LYS A 313 -5.49 15.90 1.52
CA LYS A 313 -4.88 16.98 0.74
C LYS A 313 -4.02 16.46 -0.42
N HIS A 314 -3.55 15.22 -0.35
CA HIS A 314 -2.65 14.64 -1.34
C HIS A 314 -3.28 13.41 -2.00
N PRO A 315 -3.00 13.14 -3.29
CA PRO A 315 -3.49 11.97 -3.96
C PRO A 315 -2.76 10.70 -3.50
N TYR A 316 -3.48 9.59 -3.46
CA TYR A 316 -2.97 8.26 -3.18
C TYR A 316 -3.31 7.33 -4.34
N VAL A 317 -2.31 6.60 -4.84
CA VAL A 317 -2.44 5.73 -6.02
C VAL A 317 -2.38 4.27 -5.59
N LEU A 318 -3.50 3.56 -5.74
CA LEU A 318 -3.58 2.11 -5.60
C LEU A 318 -3.43 1.47 -6.99
N CYS A 319 -2.31 0.82 -7.24
CA CYS A 319 -2.03 0.11 -8.47
C CYS A 319 -2.35 -1.39 -8.33
N LEU A 320 -3.37 -1.87 -9.03
CA LEU A 320 -3.72 -3.29 -9.12
C LEU A 320 -2.99 -3.91 -10.31
N ASP A 321 -1.89 -4.62 -10.06
CA ASP A 321 -1.05 -5.18 -11.12
C ASP A 321 -1.63 -6.48 -11.67
N GLU A 322 -1.70 -6.58 -13.00
CA GLU A 322 -2.32 -7.71 -13.71
C GLU A 322 -3.73 -8.01 -13.23
N MET A 323 -4.55 -6.95 -13.13
CA MET A 323 -5.89 -7.00 -12.55
C MET A 323 -6.81 -8.05 -13.19
N ASN A 324 -6.54 -8.41 -14.45
CA ASN A 324 -7.29 -9.37 -15.24
C ASN A 324 -6.95 -10.84 -14.95
N LEU A 325 -6.01 -11.13 -14.04
CA LEU A 325 -5.70 -12.50 -13.63
C LEU A 325 -6.84 -13.17 -12.84
N ALA A 326 -7.63 -12.38 -12.11
CA ALA A 326 -8.81 -12.84 -11.38
C ALA A 326 -10.07 -12.13 -11.89
N ARG A 327 -11.24 -12.63 -11.49
CA ARG A 327 -12.53 -12.00 -11.82
C ARG A 327 -12.68 -10.70 -11.04
N VAL A 328 -12.41 -9.58 -11.71
CA VAL A 328 -12.36 -8.24 -11.12
C VAL A 328 -13.62 -7.89 -10.35
N GLU A 329 -14.79 -8.30 -10.85
CA GLU A 329 -16.04 -8.00 -10.17
C GLU A 329 -16.20 -8.68 -8.81
N HIS A 330 -15.45 -9.74 -8.52
CA HIS A 330 -15.59 -10.48 -7.26
C HIS A 330 -14.75 -9.81 -6.16
N TYR A 331 -13.44 -9.68 -6.39
CA TYR A 331 -12.55 -9.12 -5.37
C TYR A 331 -12.72 -7.60 -5.21
N LEU A 332 -13.15 -6.91 -6.26
CA LEU A 332 -13.32 -5.45 -6.24
C LEU A 332 -14.76 -5.01 -5.91
N ALA A 333 -15.69 -5.95 -5.65
CA ALA A 333 -17.09 -5.63 -5.40
C ALA A 333 -17.32 -4.53 -4.32
N PRO A 334 -16.64 -4.56 -3.16
CA PRO A 334 -16.83 -3.53 -2.14
C PRO A 334 -16.36 -2.14 -2.61
N PHE A 335 -15.27 -2.07 -3.38
CA PHE A 335 -14.75 -0.82 -3.95
C PHE A 335 -15.73 -0.26 -4.98
N LEU A 336 -16.23 -1.09 -5.90
CA LEU A 336 -17.21 -0.66 -6.90
C LEU A 336 -18.49 -0.13 -6.24
N SER A 337 -18.96 -0.80 -5.19
CA SER A 337 -20.11 -0.34 -4.40
C SER A 337 -19.83 0.99 -3.69
N ALA A 338 -18.65 1.16 -3.11
CA ALA A 338 -18.27 2.39 -2.41
C ALA A 338 -18.13 3.59 -3.37
N ILE A 339 -17.58 3.37 -4.58
CA ILE A 339 -17.51 4.37 -5.64
C ILE A 339 -18.90 4.83 -6.06
N ASP A 340 -19.84 3.91 -6.29
CA ASP A 340 -21.19 4.25 -6.76
C ASP A 340 -22.00 5.01 -5.70
N ARG A 341 -21.89 4.59 -4.44
CA ARG A 341 -22.71 5.10 -3.34
C ARG A 341 -22.05 6.24 -2.55
N HIS A 342 -20.77 6.50 -2.80
CA HIS A 342 -19.95 7.41 -2.00
C HIS A 342 -19.98 7.05 -0.50
N ASP A 343 -20.03 5.75 -0.21
CA ASP A 343 -20.26 5.20 1.13
C ASP A 343 -19.01 4.47 1.64
N ALA A 344 -19.00 4.13 2.92
CA ALA A 344 -17.90 3.42 3.54
C ALA A 344 -17.77 1.97 3.02
N ILE A 345 -16.52 1.51 2.87
CA ILE A 345 -16.18 0.11 2.61
C ILE A 345 -16.39 -0.67 3.92
N ARG A 346 -17.33 -1.62 3.93
CA ARG A 346 -17.53 -2.49 5.09
C ARG A 346 -16.48 -3.59 5.13
N LEU A 347 -15.79 -3.71 6.27
CA LEU A 347 -14.74 -4.71 6.52
C LEU A 347 -15.27 -5.91 7.32
N HIS A 348 -16.05 -5.66 8.37
CA HIS A 348 -16.69 -6.71 9.16
C HIS A 348 -17.94 -6.18 9.89
N ASN A 349 -18.82 -7.08 10.31
CA ASN A 349 -20.01 -6.74 11.12
C ASN A 349 -19.85 -7.09 12.61
N ARG A 350 -18.64 -7.51 13.01
CA ARG A 350 -18.32 -7.86 14.39
C ARG A 350 -18.13 -6.62 15.26
N LYS A 351 -18.81 -6.57 16.40
CA LYS A 351 -18.70 -5.47 17.37
C LYS A 351 -17.55 -5.68 18.37
N ASP A 352 -17.04 -6.91 18.45
CA ASP A 352 -15.90 -7.31 19.29
C ASP A 352 -14.53 -7.08 18.63
N LEU A 353 -14.53 -6.74 17.33
CA LEU A 353 -13.33 -6.31 16.60
C LEU A 353 -13.36 -4.80 16.45
N ILE A 354 -12.29 -4.14 16.88
CA ILE A 354 -12.15 -2.67 16.89
C ILE A 354 -11.17 -2.20 15.82
N ASP A 355 -10.18 -3.04 15.47
CA ASP A 355 -9.13 -2.74 14.51
C ASP A 355 -9.00 -3.88 13.46
N PRO A 356 -9.13 -3.56 12.15
CA PRO A 356 -9.57 -2.28 11.59
C PRO A 356 -11.02 -1.97 11.98
N PRO A 357 -11.51 -0.72 11.82
CA PRO A 357 -12.90 -0.41 12.09
C PRO A 357 -13.83 -1.24 11.19
N ALA A 358 -15.05 -1.51 11.68
CA ALA A 358 -16.07 -2.27 10.95
C ALA A 358 -16.33 -1.72 9.53
N ALA A 359 -16.15 -0.42 9.31
CA ALA A 359 -16.20 0.21 8.01
C ALA A 359 -15.14 1.32 7.87
N LEU A 360 -14.60 1.48 6.67
CA LEU A 360 -13.68 2.54 6.28
C LEU A 360 -14.38 3.55 5.36
N PRO A 361 -14.41 4.84 5.70
CA PRO A 361 -14.90 5.86 4.77
C PRO A 361 -14.12 5.81 3.44
N TRP A 362 -14.82 6.01 2.32
CA TRP A 362 -14.17 6.06 1.01
C TRP A 362 -13.20 7.26 0.93
N PRO A 363 -11.89 7.05 0.70
CA PRO A 363 -10.95 8.16 0.60
C PRO A 363 -11.17 8.93 -0.71
N LYS A 364 -11.61 10.19 -0.58
CA LYS A 364 -11.89 11.07 -1.74
C LYS A 364 -10.65 11.48 -2.52
N ASN A 365 -9.45 11.08 -2.10
CA ASN A 365 -8.17 11.34 -2.75
C ASN A 365 -7.55 10.08 -3.35
N LEU A 366 -8.25 8.95 -3.32
CA LEU A 366 -7.80 7.69 -3.90
C LEU A 366 -7.95 7.70 -5.43
N ILE A 367 -6.90 7.24 -6.10
CA ILE A 367 -6.86 6.94 -7.53
C ILE A 367 -6.53 5.47 -7.66
N ILE A 368 -7.39 4.70 -8.35
CA ILE A 368 -7.16 3.28 -8.61
C ILE A 368 -6.65 3.15 -10.04
N ILE A 369 -5.51 2.49 -10.23
CA ILE A 369 -4.95 2.18 -11.54
C ILE A 369 -4.82 0.66 -11.67
N GLY A 370 -5.65 0.05 -12.49
CA GLY A 370 -5.50 -1.34 -12.86
C GLY A 370 -4.57 -1.48 -14.06
N THR A 371 -3.64 -2.44 -14.03
CA THR A 371 -2.85 -2.80 -15.21
C THR A 371 -3.37 -4.10 -15.80
N ALA A 372 -3.50 -4.17 -17.12
CA ALA A 372 -3.90 -5.37 -17.83
C ALA A 372 -2.96 -5.65 -19.01
N ASN A 373 -2.49 -6.89 -19.08
CA ASN A 373 -1.73 -7.40 -20.22
C ASN A 373 -2.72 -8.01 -21.21
N MET A 374 -2.83 -7.38 -22.39
CA MET A 374 -3.80 -7.78 -23.43
C MET A 374 -3.30 -8.95 -24.31
N ASP A 375 -2.04 -9.35 -24.14
CA ASP A 375 -1.34 -10.42 -24.85
C ASP A 375 -1.49 -11.80 -24.16
N HIS A 376 -2.03 -11.85 -22.95
CA HIS A 376 -2.14 -13.07 -22.16
C HIS A 376 -3.59 -13.46 -21.82
N MET A 377 -3.84 -14.77 -21.72
CA MET A 377 -5.12 -15.34 -21.29
C MET A 377 -5.45 -14.84 -19.88
N GLY A 378 -6.51 -14.04 -19.76
CA GLY A 378 -7.05 -13.57 -18.49
C GLY A 378 -8.57 -13.50 -18.55
N HIS A 379 -9.20 -13.08 -17.47
CA HIS A 379 -10.64 -12.87 -17.43
C HIS A 379 -11.02 -11.58 -18.19
N PRO A 380 -11.99 -11.63 -19.12
CA PRO A 380 -12.50 -10.42 -19.74
C PRO A 380 -13.11 -9.51 -18.68
N LEU A 381 -12.83 -8.21 -18.78
CA LEU A 381 -13.40 -7.23 -17.86
C LEU A 381 -14.91 -7.11 -18.09
N PRO A 382 -15.75 -7.25 -17.05
CA PRO A 382 -17.19 -7.09 -17.20
C PRO A 382 -17.57 -5.67 -17.60
N HIS A 383 -18.66 -5.53 -18.36
CA HIS A 383 -19.20 -4.23 -18.77
C HIS A 383 -19.46 -3.31 -17.56
N LYS A 384 -20.02 -3.84 -16.47
CA LYS A 384 -20.21 -3.07 -15.23
C LYS A 384 -18.93 -2.46 -14.66
N VAL A 385 -17.77 -3.11 -14.86
CA VAL A 385 -16.48 -2.58 -14.42
C VAL A 385 -15.99 -1.54 -15.43
N LEU A 386 -16.08 -1.85 -16.72
CA LEU A 386 -15.72 -0.94 -17.81
C LEU A 386 -16.49 0.38 -17.76
N ASP A 387 -17.78 0.34 -17.39
CA ASP A 387 -18.64 1.52 -17.27
C ASP A 387 -18.17 2.51 -16.21
N ARG A 388 -17.28 2.10 -15.30
CA ARG A 388 -16.79 2.91 -14.16
C ARG A 388 -15.34 3.38 -14.34
N LEU A 389 -14.60 2.80 -15.29
CA LEU A 389 -13.19 3.09 -15.50
C LEU A 389 -12.92 3.84 -16.81
N PHE A 390 -11.77 4.49 -16.86
CA PHE A 390 -11.21 5.06 -18.09
C PHE A 390 -10.06 4.19 -18.59
N THR A 391 -10.16 3.71 -19.83
CA THR A 391 -9.14 2.86 -20.44
C THR A 391 -8.11 3.69 -21.21
N PHE A 392 -6.85 3.41 -20.94
CA PHE A 392 -5.68 3.98 -21.60
C PHE A 392 -4.85 2.86 -22.21
N GLU A 393 -4.62 2.95 -23.51
CA GLU A 393 -3.97 1.88 -24.27
C GLU A 393 -2.48 2.14 -24.52
N PHE A 394 -1.65 1.15 -24.21
CA PHE A 394 -0.18 1.16 -24.30
C PHE A 394 0.29 0.18 -25.39
N TRP A 395 -0.01 0.51 -26.64
CA TRP A 395 0.37 -0.30 -27.82
C TRP A 395 1.59 0.25 -28.58
N LYS A 396 1.81 1.56 -28.50
CA LYS A 396 2.94 2.23 -29.17
C LYS A 396 4.14 2.28 -28.24
N VAL A 397 5.30 1.98 -28.80
CA VAL A 397 6.59 2.01 -28.12
C VAL A 397 7.45 3.04 -28.85
N ASP A 398 7.90 4.06 -28.14
CA ASP A 398 8.81 5.07 -28.68
C ASP A 398 10.25 4.53 -28.67
N LEU A 399 10.58 3.77 -29.72
CA LEU A 399 11.90 3.19 -29.89
C LEU A 399 12.99 4.27 -30.08
N GLU A 400 12.65 5.42 -30.67
CA GLU A 400 13.60 6.53 -30.84
C GLU A 400 13.94 7.17 -29.49
N GLY A 401 12.93 7.44 -28.66
CA GLY A 401 13.12 7.87 -27.29
C GLY A 401 13.94 6.86 -26.49
N TRP A 402 13.63 5.57 -26.61
CA TRP A 402 14.41 4.49 -25.98
C TRP A 402 15.89 4.51 -26.41
N HIS A 403 16.17 4.67 -27.69
CA HIS A 403 17.54 4.77 -28.20
C HIS A 403 18.28 5.97 -27.60
N LYS A 404 17.65 7.15 -27.55
CA LYS A 404 18.22 8.36 -26.93
C LYS A 404 18.52 8.15 -25.44
N THR A 405 17.61 7.52 -24.69
CA THR A 405 17.84 7.20 -23.27
C THR A 405 19.05 6.28 -23.11
N GLN A 406 19.14 5.21 -23.89
CA GLN A 406 20.27 4.29 -23.84
C GLN A 406 21.59 4.97 -24.23
N GLU A 407 21.58 5.85 -25.22
CA GLU A 407 22.77 6.61 -25.61
C GLU A 407 23.25 7.55 -24.49
N ALA A 408 22.32 8.20 -23.78
CA ALA A 408 22.64 9.05 -22.64
C ALA A 408 23.26 8.25 -21.48
N GLU A 409 22.74 7.05 -21.19
CA GLU A 409 23.29 6.17 -20.15
C GLU A 409 24.70 5.66 -20.51
N ILE A 410 24.94 5.29 -21.78
CA ILE A 410 26.30 4.92 -22.25
C ILE A 410 27.28 6.09 -22.04
N LYS A 411 26.85 7.33 -22.32
CA LYS A 411 27.71 8.53 -22.13
C LYS A 411 28.04 8.80 -20.65
N LYS A 412 27.17 8.42 -19.72
CA LYS A 412 27.40 8.54 -18.27
C LYS A 412 28.30 7.43 -17.73
N GLY A 413 28.15 6.21 -18.25
CA GLY A 413 29.08 5.11 -17.99
C GLY A 413 30.44 5.41 -18.62
N LYS A 414 31.54 4.87 -18.07
CA LYS A 414 32.84 4.83 -18.77
C LYS A 414 32.83 3.84 -19.96
N GLU A 415 31.69 3.67 -20.60
CA GLU A 415 31.41 2.71 -21.67
C GLU A 415 31.65 3.39 -23.03
N GLY A 416 32.32 2.67 -23.93
CA GLY A 416 33.08 3.25 -25.04
C GLY A 416 32.31 3.39 -26.36
N ALA A 417 33.04 3.66 -27.44
CA ALA A 417 32.51 3.71 -28.81
C ALA A 417 31.89 2.38 -29.29
N ALA A 418 32.31 1.25 -28.70
CA ALA A 418 31.77 -0.07 -29.02
C ALA A 418 30.29 -0.22 -28.59
N ASP A 419 29.93 0.25 -27.40
CA ASP A 419 28.55 0.15 -26.87
C ASP A 419 27.57 0.98 -27.69
N LYS A 420 28.00 2.16 -28.16
CA LYS A 420 27.22 2.97 -29.09
C LYS A 420 27.00 2.25 -30.42
N LYS A 421 28.04 1.65 -30.98
CA LYS A 421 27.93 0.86 -32.22
C LYS A 421 26.98 -0.33 -32.07
N ILE A 422 27.00 -1.01 -30.93
CA ILE A 422 26.09 -2.11 -30.61
C ILE A 422 24.65 -1.59 -30.49
N LEU A 423 24.44 -0.50 -29.76
CA LEU A 423 23.14 0.14 -29.60
C LEU A 423 22.53 0.54 -30.96
N ASP A 424 23.29 1.23 -31.80
CA ASP A 424 22.83 1.71 -33.11
C ASP A 424 22.48 0.55 -34.06
N ALA A 425 23.24 -0.55 -33.99
CA ALA A 425 22.94 -1.75 -34.75
C ALA A 425 21.67 -2.45 -34.24
N ALA A 426 21.58 -2.68 -32.92
CA ALA A 426 20.42 -3.32 -32.30
C ALA A 426 19.14 -2.50 -32.52
N PHE A 427 19.20 -1.17 -32.39
CA PHE A 427 18.07 -0.27 -32.65
C PHE A 427 17.55 -0.41 -34.08
N ARG A 428 18.42 -0.39 -35.10
CA ARG A 428 17.99 -0.57 -36.50
C ARG A 428 17.27 -1.90 -36.72
N TYR A 429 17.78 -2.97 -36.12
CA TYR A 429 17.17 -4.29 -36.23
C TYR A 429 15.83 -4.36 -35.49
N LEU A 430 15.77 -3.88 -34.24
CA LEU A 430 14.54 -3.84 -33.45
C LEU A 430 13.47 -2.98 -34.11
N ALA A 431 13.81 -1.79 -34.60
CA ALA A 431 12.86 -0.88 -35.26
C ALA A 431 12.25 -1.50 -36.51
N THR A 432 13.06 -2.14 -37.35
CA THR A 432 12.56 -2.79 -38.57
C THR A 432 11.61 -3.96 -38.24
N ILE A 433 12.00 -4.81 -37.29
CA ILE A 433 11.18 -5.96 -36.87
C ILE A 433 9.90 -5.47 -36.17
N TYR A 434 9.98 -4.42 -35.36
CA TYR A 434 8.83 -3.80 -34.73
C TYR A 434 7.79 -3.35 -35.77
N THR A 435 8.21 -2.63 -36.82
CA THR A 435 7.33 -2.18 -37.90
C THR A 435 6.69 -3.35 -38.68
N ILE A 436 7.41 -4.47 -38.84
CA ILE A 436 6.86 -5.67 -39.49
C ILE A 436 5.79 -6.34 -38.61
N LEU A 437 5.99 -6.38 -37.29
CA LEU A 437 5.10 -7.07 -36.36
C LEU A 437 3.92 -6.23 -35.86
N GLU A 438 4.01 -4.90 -35.93
CA GLU A 438 2.98 -3.97 -35.46
C GLU A 438 1.59 -4.20 -36.09
N PRO A 439 1.45 -4.42 -37.43
CA PRO A 439 0.14 -4.57 -38.06
C PRO A 439 -0.68 -5.77 -37.54
N VAL A 440 0.00 -6.78 -36.98
CA VAL A 440 -0.61 -8.00 -36.44
C VAL A 440 -0.66 -8.01 -34.91
N ARG A 441 -0.32 -6.88 -34.26
CA ARG A 441 -0.26 -6.71 -32.81
C ARG A 441 0.68 -7.67 -32.08
N GLN A 442 1.78 -8.07 -32.74
CA GLN A 442 2.80 -8.98 -32.21
C GLN A 442 4.14 -8.29 -31.92
N GLN A 443 4.15 -6.96 -31.87
CA GLN A 443 5.32 -6.17 -31.51
C GLN A 443 5.66 -6.28 -30.02
N PHE A 444 6.87 -5.86 -29.64
CA PHE A 444 7.41 -6.03 -28.29
C PHE A 444 7.63 -4.69 -27.56
N GLY A 445 7.55 -4.71 -26.22
CA GLY A 445 7.77 -3.54 -25.37
C GLY A 445 9.24 -3.28 -25.00
N TYR A 446 9.49 -2.15 -24.30
CA TYR A 446 10.82 -1.70 -23.86
C TYR A 446 11.63 -2.77 -23.12
N ARG A 447 11.01 -3.55 -22.23
CA ARG A 447 11.70 -4.65 -21.52
C ARG A 447 12.36 -5.65 -22.47
N THR A 448 11.70 -5.96 -23.60
CA THR A 448 12.26 -6.87 -24.60
C THR A 448 13.44 -6.22 -25.33
N CYS A 449 13.35 -4.92 -25.64
CA CYS A 449 14.46 -4.17 -26.21
C CYS A 449 15.68 -4.15 -25.28
N ASP A 450 15.47 -3.90 -23.98
CA ASP A 450 16.53 -3.89 -22.97
C ASP A 450 17.19 -5.27 -22.82
N ASP A 451 16.40 -6.34 -22.78
CA ASP A 451 16.91 -7.71 -22.68
C ASP A 451 17.72 -8.13 -23.92
N VAL A 452 17.24 -7.77 -25.13
CA VAL A 452 17.96 -8.04 -26.38
C VAL A 452 19.27 -7.26 -26.42
N LEU A 453 19.26 -5.96 -26.09
CA LEU A 453 20.45 -5.13 -26.06
C LEU A 453 21.48 -5.66 -25.06
N ARG A 454 21.03 -6.04 -23.85
CA ARG A 454 21.89 -6.62 -22.81
C ARG A 454 22.51 -7.94 -23.26
N MET A 455 21.73 -8.83 -23.87
CA MET A 455 22.24 -10.10 -24.40
C MET A 455 23.27 -9.88 -25.51
N VAL A 456 23.02 -8.95 -26.44
CA VAL A 456 23.95 -8.64 -27.52
C VAL A 456 25.25 -8.07 -26.96
N ARG A 457 25.19 -7.10 -26.03
CA ARG A 457 26.38 -6.53 -25.38
C ARG A 457 27.22 -7.60 -24.70
N ASN A 458 26.59 -8.50 -23.94
CA ASN A 458 27.30 -9.54 -23.20
C ASN A 458 27.90 -10.63 -24.12
N ALA A 459 27.33 -10.83 -25.31
CA ALA A 459 27.78 -11.83 -26.26
C ALA A 459 28.92 -11.37 -27.18
N VAL A 460 29.17 -10.06 -27.26
CA VAL A 460 30.17 -9.49 -28.17
C VAL A 460 31.35 -8.90 -27.39
N GLY A 461 32.57 -9.06 -27.94
CA GLY A 461 33.78 -8.54 -27.31
C GLY A 461 33.92 -7.00 -27.43
N PRO A 462 34.98 -6.41 -26.85
CA PRO A 462 35.17 -4.95 -26.73
C PRO A 462 35.37 -4.21 -28.06
N SER A 463 35.62 -4.91 -29.17
CA SER A 463 35.68 -4.32 -30.52
C SER A 463 34.99 -5.24 -31.53
N PRO A 464 33.65 -5.27 -31.55
CA PRO A 464 32.93 -6.27 -32.31
C PRO A 464 32.77 -5.88 -33.78
N ALA A 465 32.92 -6.86 -34.67
CA ALA A 465 32.54 -6.69 -36.07
C ALA A 465 31.01 -6.62 -36.18
N VAL A 466 30.50 -6.00 -37.25
CA VAL A 466 29.05 -5.94 -37.49
C VAL A 466 28.45 -7.35 -37.62
N ALA A 467 29.21 -8.31 -38.15
CA ALA A 467 28.81 -9.71 -38.24
C ALA A 467 28.60 -10.36 -36.86
N ASP A 468 29.42 -10.03 -35.87
CA ASP A 468 29.32 -10.58 -34.51
C ASP A 468 28.08 -10.03 -33.79
N ILE A 469 27.86 -8.71 -33.89
CA ILE A 469 26.66 -8.04 -33.36
C ILE A 469 25.41 -8.66 -33.96
N ARG A 470 25.42 -8.87 -35.28
CA ARG A 470 24.29 -9.46 -35.99
C ARG A 470 24.01 -10.90 -35.56
N LYS A 471 25.06 -11.73 -35.39
CA LYS A 471 24.91 -13.11 -34.92
C LYS A 471 24.36 -13.15 -33.50
N ALA A 472 24.89 -12.31 -32.60
CA ALA A 472 24.38 -12.19 -31.24
C ALA A 472 22.93 -11.70 -31.21
N PHE A 473 22.57 -10.77 -32.11
CA PHE A 473 21.20 -10.29 -32.26
C PHE A 473 20.26 -11.40 -32.77
N ASP A 474 20.68 -12.20 -33.75
CA ASP A 474 19.90 -13.35 -34.25
C ASP A 474 19.55 -14.32 -33.12
N HIS A 475 20.53 -14.67 -32.29
CA HIS A 475 20.30 -15.52 -31.11
C HIS A 475 19.32 -14.85 -30.12
N ALA A 476 19.47 -13.56 -29.86
CA ALA A 476 18.58 -12.82 -28.96
C ALA A 476 17.15 -12.73 -29.50
N LEU A 477 16.99 -12.53 -30.81
CA LEU A 477 15.71 -12.51 -31.48
C LEU A 477 15.02 -13.87 -31.37
N HIS A 478 15.74 -14.94 -31.69
CA HIS A 478 15.27 -16.32 -31.59
C HIS A 478 14.86 -16.69 -30.15
N ALA A 479 15.64 -16.28 -29.14
CA ALA A 479 15.40 -16.63 -27.75
C ALA A 479 14.33 -15.75 -27.05
N LYS A 480 14.14 -14.50 -27.46
CA LYS A 480 13.33 -13.53 -26.69
C LYS A 480 12.08 -13.02 -27.42
N VAL A 481 12.16 -12.81 -28.73
CA VAL A 481 11.07 -12.19 -29.51
C VAL A 481 10.21 -13.27 -30.15
N LEU A 482 10.82 -14.19 -30.89
CA LEU A 482 10.09 -15.23 -31.62
C LEU A 482 9.19 -16.11 -30.73
N PRO A 483 9.56 -16.48 -29.48
CA PRO A 483 8.72 -17.32 -28.63
C PRO A 483 7.36 -16.71 -28.25
N LYS A 484 7.21 -15.39 -28.39
CA LYS A 484 5.98 -14.66 -28.13
C LYS A 484 5.07 -14.59 -29.36
N LEU A 485 5.60 -14.83 -30.55
CA LEU A 485 4.84 -14.81 -31.79
C LEU A 485 3.83 -15.96 -31.80
N SER A 486 2.57 -15.61 -31.61
CA SER A 486 1.48 -16.56 -31.62
C SER A 486 0.18 -15.90 -32.04
N GLY A 487 -0.61 -16.57 -32.88
CA GLY A 487 -1.88 -16.02 -33.32
C GLY A 487 -2.58 -16.82 -34.40
N PRO A 488 -3.81 -16.45 -34.75
CA PRO A 488 -4.54 -17.08 -35.84
C PRO A 488 -3.78 -16.93 -37.18
N ALA A 489 -3.83 -17.97 -38.00
CA ALA A 489 -3.20 -18.00 -39.33
C ALA A 489 -3.97 -17.14 -40.35
N THR A 490 -4.05 -15.83 -40.10
CA THR A 490 -4.74 -14.89 -40.99
C THR A 490 -3.86 -14.55 -42.20
N PRO A 491 -4.45 -14.14 -43.35
CA PRO A 491 -3.67 -13.68 -44.50
C PRO A 491 -2.70 -12.56 -44.14
N GLN A 492 -3.09 -11.65 -43.24
CA GLN A 492 -2.25 -10.57 -42.76
C GLN A 492 -1.05 -11.09 -41.93
N MET A 493 -1.27 -12.09 -41.06
CA MET A 493 -0.19 -12.74 -40.31
C MET A 493 0.81 -13.42 -41.23
N HIS A 494 0.34 -14.13 -42.26
CA HIS A 494 1.21 -14.74 -43.26
C HIS A 494 2.01 -13.71 -44.06
N ASP A 495 1.41 -12.57 -44.42
CA ASP A 495 2.12 -11.48 -45.11
C ASP A 495 3.22 -10.87 -44.24
N GLN A 496 2.95 -10.59 -42.97
CA GLN A 496 3.98 -10.06 -42.05
C GLN A 496 5.09 -11.08 -41.77
N LEU A 497 4.76 -12.38 -41.63
CA LEU A 497 5.79 -13.41 -41.46
C LEU A 497 6.63 -13.60 -42.72
N ARG A 498 6.05 -13.43 -43.91
CA ARG A 498 6.82 -13.42 -45.16
C ARG A 498 7.79 -12.24 -45.20
N LYS A 499 7.32 -11.03 -44.87
CA LYS A 499 8.18 -9.84 -44.77
C LYS A 499 9.29 -10.01 -43.73
N LEU A 500 8.97 -10.60 -42.59
CA LEU A 500 9.95 -10.95 -41.56
C LEU A 500 10.98 -11.95 -42.11
N LEU A 501 10.53 -13.02 -42.77
CA LEU A 501 11.41 -14.02 -43.36
C LEU A 501 12.35 -13.43 -44.42
N ASP A 502 11.83 -12.58 -45.31
CA ASP A 502 12.62 -11.90 -46.34
C ASP A 502 13.68 -10.96 -45.72
N TYR A 503 13.31 -10.26 -44.66
CA TYR A 503 14.24 -9.42 -43.89
C TYR A 503 15.34 -10.26 -43.22
N LEU A 504 14.98 -11.39 -42.59
CA LEU A 504 15.94 -12.29 -41.93
C LEU A 504 16.93 -12.91 -42.94
N LYS A 505 16.43 -13.30 -44.12
CA LYS A 505 17.25 -13.78 -45.26
C LYS A 505 18.23 -12.73 -45.74
N GLY A 506 17.74 -11.52 -46.03
CA GLY A 506 18.59 -10.39 -46.43
C GLY A 506 19.63 -10.03 -45.37
N GLY A 507 19.26 -10.18 -44.09
CA GLY A 507 20.13 -9.98 -42.95
C GLY A 507 21.19 -11.07 -42.77
N LYS A 508 20.98 -12.30 -43.26
CA LYS A 508 21.76 -13.51 -42.90
C LYS A 508 21.61 -13.90 -41.41
N MET A 509 20.38 -13.84 -40.90
CA MET A 509 19.99 -14.25 -39.53
C MET A 509 19.44 -15.69 -39.56
N GLY A 510 20.33 -16.66 -39.72
CA GLY A 510 19.99 -18.03 -40.09
C GLY A 510 19.18 -18.82 -39.06
N GLU A 511 19.35 -18.57 -37.75
CA GLU A 511 18.61 -19.31 -36.71
C GLU A 511 17.15 -18.85 -36.68
N SER A 512 16.94 -17.53 -36.62
CA SER A 512 15.59 -16.94 -36.68
C SER A 512 14.90 -17.21 -38.01
N GLU A 513 15.63 -17.15 -39.14
CA GLU A 513 15.10 -17.48 -40.46
C GLU A 513 14.52 -18.90 -40.49
N THR A 514 15.33 -19.87 -40.06
CA THR A 514 14.92 -21.29 -40.04
C THR A 514 13.66 -21.48 -39.20
N LYS A 515 13.59 -20.83 -38.03
CA LYS A 515 12.43 -20.95 -37.14
C LYS A 515 11.17 -20.31 -37.73
N VAL A 516 11.26 -19.10 -38.29
CA VAL A 516 10.12 -18.43 -38.93
C VAL A 516 9.62 -19.25 -40.13
N ALA A 517 10.51 -19.84 -40.93
CA ALA A 517 10.12 -20.72 -42.04
C ALA A 517 9.37 -21.98 -41.56
N GLN A 518 9.78 -22.57 -40.43
CA GLN A 518 9.05 -23.69 -39.80
C GLN A 518 7.66 -23.28 -39.32
N MET A 519 7.53 -22.09 -38.73
CA MET A 519 6.24 -21.57 -38.26
C MET A 519 5.25 -21.39 -39.41
N MET A 520 5.72 -21.03 -40.62
CA MET A 520 4.87 -20.86 -41.80
C MET A 520 4.42 -22.19 -42.44
N THR A 521 5.14 -23.30 -42.22
CA THR A 521 4.83 -24.60 -42.85
C THR A 521 3.94 -25.49 -42.00
N LYS A 522 3.90 -25.30 -40.67
CA LYS A 522 3.30 -26.26 -39.73
C LYS A 522 1.84 -26.00 -39.31
N GLY A 523 1.20 -24.88 -39.65
CA GLY A 523 -0.12 -24.52 -39.10
C GLY A 523 -1.15 -24.09 -40.14
N VAL A 524 -2.27 -24.83 -40.27
CA VAL A 524 -3.41 -24.44 -41.13
C VAL A 524 -4.37 -23.48 -40.41
N ARG A 525 -4.36 -23.45 -39.06
CA ARG A 525 -5.30 -22.64 -38.26
C ARG A 525 -4.64 -21.64 -37.31
N THR A 526 -3.46 -21.96 -36.78
CA THR A 526 -2.76 -21.13 -35.79
C THR A 526 -1.26 -21.16 -36.07
N ILE A 527 -0.62 -20.00 -36.01
CA ILE A 527 0.84 -19.88 -36.09
C ILE A 527 1.36 -19.67 -34.68
N SER A 528 2.32 -20.48 -34.25
CA SER A 528 2.95 -20.39 -32.94
C SER A 528 4.39 -20.86 -33.03
N TYR A 529 5.28 -20.21 -32.28
CA TYR A 529 6.66 -20.66 -32.11
C TYR A 529 6.76 -22.07 -31.50
N TRP A 530 5.79 -22.46 -30.68
CA TRP A 530 5.83 -23.70 -29.90
C TRP A 530 5.30 -24.94 -30.66
N HIS A 531 4.86 -24.77 -31.90
CA HIS A 531 4.47 -25.86 -32.82
C HIS A 531 5.61 -26.14 -33.81
#